data_AF-A0A7U8G2E1-F1
#
_entry.id   AF-A0A7U8G2E1-F1
#
_cell.length_a   1.000
_cell.length_b   1.000
_cell.length_c   1.000
_cell.angle_alpha   90.00
_cell.angle_beta   90.00
_cell.angle_gamma   90.00
#
_symmetry.space_group_name_H-M   'P 1'
#
loop_
_entity.id
_entity.type
_entity.pdbx_description
1 polymer ?
#
loop_
_entity_poly.entity_id
_entity_poly.type
_entity_poly.pdbx_seq_one_letter_code
_entity_poly.pdbx_strand_id
1 'polypeptide(L)'
;MKIKLISITLAIFMFSNLKAIKLDYLSGDTRYACEAMLCLASPIKPPECSAAIARYFAIKFKKPWKTIQARKDFLNLCPVDNSDTEMLKYKNDILAHLDGECSLEELNKRVEKKLLWVERVCDDGSCEEIEHYGYRINPQLSQSCYLLQSSSYTDYQGFEYICSKNFIEDISWKRGYELKEISEQEYNLLPDNLREKYRERVGFKWKWVFYKKIFINKKCWIKND
;
A
#
# COMPACT_ATOMS: atom_id res chain seq x y z
N MET A 1 -43.79 12.53 43.60
CA MET A 1 -43.88 11.06 43.63
C MET A 1 -42.77 10.49 42.76
N LYS A 2 -41.80 9.83 43.42
CA LYS A 2 -40.80 8.85 42.95
C LYS A 2 -39.99 9.14 41.67
N ILE A 3 -38.84 9.78 41.91
CA ILE A 3 -37.61 9.71 41.10
C ILE A 3 -37.18 8.24 41.01
N LYS A 4 -37.02 7.68 39.80
CA LYS A 4 -36.38 6.37 39.61
C LYS A 4 -34.94 6.58 39.21
N LEU A 5 -34.03 6.38 40.16
CA LEU A 5 -32.62 6.11 39.89
C LEU A 5 -32.54 4.80 39.09
N ILE A 6 -31.96 4.84 37.89
CA ILE A 6 -31.50 3.64 37.20
C ILE A 6 -29.97 3.66 37.26
N SER A 7 -29.48 2.54 37.79
CA SER A 7 -28.13 2.31 38.31
C SER A 7 -27.06 2.44 37.23
N ILE A 8 -25.99 3.17 37.57
CA ILE A 8 -24.72 3.25 36.86
C ILE A 8 -24.01 1.91 37.04
N THR A 9 -23.85 1.13 35.98
CA THR A 9 -22.87 0.03 35.95
C THR A 9 -21.67 0.48 35.12
N LEU A 10 -20.68 1.01 35.83
CA LEU A 10 -19.33 1.24 35.34
C LEU A 10 -18.65 -0.14 35.20
N ALA A 11 -18.75 -0.73 34.01
CA ALA A 11 -18.00 -1.95 33.67
C ALA A 11 -16.54 -1.55 33.42
N ILE A 12 -15.74 -1.65 34.48
CA ILE A 12 -14.28 -1.55 34.45
C ILE A 12 -13.78 -2.76 33.65
N PHE A 13 -13.49 -2.56 32.36
CA PHE A 13 -12.64 -3.49 31.63
C PHE A 13 -11.22 -3.37 32.20
N MET A 14 -10.90 -4.27 33.12
CA MET A 14 -9.54 -4.57 33.52
C MET A 14 -8.77 -5.04 32.28
N PHE A 15 -7.95 -4.14 31.71
CA PHE A 15 -6.87 -4.56 30.83
C PHE A 15 -5.84 -5.30 31.68
N SER A 16 -5.91 -6.63 31.60
CA SER A 16 -4.98 -7.57 32.20
C SER A 16 -3.55 -7.29 31.75
N ASN A 17 -2.68 -6.96 32.71
CA ASN A 17 -1.24 -7.21 32.73
C ASN A 17 -0.50 -7.24 31.38
N LEU A 18 -0.28 -6.09 30.75
CA LEU A 18 0.96 -5.90 30.01
C LEU A 18 2.08 -5.88 31.04
N LYS A 19 2.85 -6.97 31.15
CA LYS A 19 4.20 -6.88 31.70
C LYS A 19 4.95 -5.90 30.79
N ALA A 20 5.01 -4.65 31.22
CA ALA A 20 5.84 -3.65 30.59
C ALA A 20 7.28 -4.14 30.64
N ILE A 21 7.77 -4.70 29.52
CA ILE A 21 9.19 -4.91 29.32
C ILE A 21 9.80 -3.52 29.45
N LYS A 22 10.53 -3.25 30.53
CA LYS A 22 11.33 -2.03 30.65
C LYS A 22 12.42 -2.10 29.57
N LEU A 23 12.12 -1.54 28.41
CA LEU A 23 13.04 -1.38 27.28
C LEU A 23 14.33 -0.65 27.69
N ASP A 24 14.24 0.22 28.70
CA ASP A 24 15.38 1.00 29.25
C ASP A 24 16.54 0.14 29.79
N TYR A 25 16.33 -1.15 30.08
CA TYR A 25 17.39 -2.06 30.52
C TYR A 25 18.01 -2.88 29.37
N LEU A 26 17.39 -2.86 28.18
CA LEU A 26 17.89 -3.57 27.02
C LEU A 26 18.90 -2.69 26.29
N SER A 27 20.02 -3.28 25.86
CA SER A 27 21.06 -2.58 25.09
C SER A 27 21.38 -3.31 23.79
N GLY A 28 21.96 -2.57 22.83
CA GLY A 28 22.38 -3.12 21.54
C GLY A 28 21.24 -3.74 20.73
N ASP A 29 21.54 -4.85 20.05
CA ASP A 29 20.58 -5.56 19.18
C ASP A 29 19.40 -6.16 19.95
N THR A 30 19.55 -6.49 21.24
CA THR A 30 18.44 -6.95 22.08
C THR A 30 17.37 -5.86 22.23
N ARG A 31 17.79 -4.61 22.45
CA ARG A 31 16.87 -3.45 22.50
C ARG A 31 16.16 -3.29 21.16
N TYR A 32 16.91 -3.25 20.07
CA TYR A 32 16.34 -3.07 18.73
C TYR A 32 15.41 -4.21 18.32
N ALA A 33 15.66 -5.45 18.76
CA ALA A 33 14.75 -6.57 18.49
C ALA A 33 13.39 -6.34 19.14
N CYS A 34 13.35 -5.98 20.43
CA CYS A 34 12.09 -5.70 21.11
C CYS A 34 11.39 -4.45 20.59
N GLU A 35 12.14 -3.38 20.32
CA GLU A 35 11.60 -2.16 19.71
C GLU A 35 11.00 -2.47 18.34
N ALA A 36 11.71 -3.22 17.48
CA ALA A 36 11.21 -3.57 16.15
C ALA A 36 9.92 -4.39 16.24
N MET A 37 9.83 -5.36 17.15
CA MET A 37 8.60 -6.13 17.38
C MET A 37 7.42 -5.23 17.74
N LEU A 38 7.59 -4.29 18.66
CA LEU A 38 6.53 -3.37 19.07
C LEU A 38 6.20 -2.37 17.97
N CYS A 39 7.21 -1.79 17.34
CA CYS A 39 7.04 -0.79 16.30
C CYS A 39 6.41 -1.37 15.03
N LEU A 40 6.67 -2.64 14.71
CA LEU A 40 6.05 -3.32 13.56
C LEU A 40 4.61 -3.74 13.82
N ALA A 41 4.13 -3.69 15.07
CA ALA A 41 2.73 -3.98 15.41
C ALA A 41 1.76 -2.86 15.01
N SER A 42 2.24 -1.62 14.92
CA SER A 42 1.40 -0.48 14.51
C SER A 42 1.80 0.05 13.12
N PRO A 43 0.84 0.49 12.29
CA PRO A 43 1.14 1.26 11.09
C PRO A 43 1.64 2.68 11.41
N ILE A 44 1.39 3.19 12.62
CA ILE A 44 1.90 4.49 13.06
C ILE A 44 3.34 4.30 13.54
N LYS A 45 4.29 4.96 12.86
CA LYS A 45 5.73 4.85 13.14
C LYS A 45 6.25 6.15 13.74
N PRO A 46 6.26 6.29 15.07
CA PRO A 46 6.83 7.47 15.69
C PRO A 46 8.38 7.47 15.51
N PRO A 47 9.06 8.62 15.61
CA PRO A 47 10.48 8.74 15.27
C PRO A 47 11.41 7.80 16.05
N GLU A 48 11.05 7.43 17.28
CA GLU A 48 11.78 6.46 18.10
C GLU A 48 11.86 5.07 17.47
N CYS A 49 10.89 4.71 16.63
CA CYS A 49 10.85 3.42 15.95
C CYS A 49 11.80 3.33 14.75
N SER A 50 12.24 4.47 14.19
CA SER A 50 12.98 4.50 12.93
C SER A 50 14.27 3.69 12.98
N ALA A 51 15.03 3.76 14.09
CA ALA A 51 16.29 3.04 14.23
C ALA A 51 16.09 1.51 14.30
N ALA A 52 15.11 1.06 15.09
CA ALA A 52 14.80 -0.36 15.25
C ALA A 52 14.26 -0.99 13.96
N ILE A 53 13.35 -0.29 13.28
CA ILE A 53 12.80 -0.72 11.98
C ILE A 53 13.89 -0.77 10.91
N ALA A 54 14.76 0.25 10.84
CA ALA A 54 15.87 0.26 9.90
C ALA A 54 16.84 -0.91 10.17
N ARG A 55 17.19 -1.16 11.43
CA ARG A 55 18.00 -2.32 11.83
C ARG A 55 17.37 -3.64 11.39
N TYR A 56 16.06 -3.77 11.58
CA TYR A 56 15.27 -4.95 11.20
C TYR A 56 15.29 -5.20 9.68
N PHE A 57 14.96 -4.19 8.88
CA PHE A 57 14.92 -4.34 7.41
C PHE A 57 16.31 -4.39 6.77
N ALA A 58 17.37 -3.91 7.46
CA ALA A 58 18.75 -4.11 7.05
C ALA A 58 19.20 -5.58 7.12
N ILE A 59 18.51 -6.44 7.89
CA ILE A 59 18.75 -7.88 7.87
C ILE A 59 18.18 -8.44 6.56
N LYS A 60 19.03 -8.50 5.54
CA LYS A 60 18.69 -8.99 4.19
C LYS A 60 19.87 -9.73 3.59
N PHE A 61 19.62 -10.95 3.13
CA PHE A 61 20.57 -11.78 2.41
C PHE A 61 20.08 -12.04 0.98
N LYS A 62 21.00 -12.44 0.08
CA LYS A 62 20.68 -12.82 -1.30
C LYS A 62 19.67 -13.98 -1.38
N LYS A 63 19.68 -14.87 -0.39
CA LYS A 63 18.81 -16.05 -0.31
C LYS A 63 17.66 -15.78 0.66
N PRO A 64 16.37 -15.81 0.24
CA PRO A 64 15.24 -15.47 1.09
C PRO A 64 15.16 -16.27 2.39
N TRP A 65 15.43 -17.57 2.34
CA TRP A 65 15.43 -18.43 3.53
C TRP A 65 16.52 -18.05 4.55
N LYS A 66 17.66 -17.52 4.10
CA LYS A 66 18.69 -16.98 5.00
C LYS A 66 18.23 -15.69 5.67
N THR A 67 17.52 -14.83 4.95
CA THR A 67 16.90 -13.62 5.51
C THR A 67 15.88 -13.97 6.60
N ILE A 68 14.99 -14.93 6.31
CA ILE A 68 13.99 -15.40 7.27
C ILE A 68 14.66 -15.94 8.53
N GLN A 69 15.66 -16.82 8.38
CA GLN A 69 16.37 -17.38 9.55
C GLN A 69 17.07 -16.28 10.37
N ALA A 70 17.81 -15.39 9.73
CA ALA A 70 18.51 -14.32 10.44
C ALA A 70 17.56 -13.34 11.14
N ARG A 71 16.37 -13.10 10.58
CA ARG A 71 15.32 -12.31 11.23
C ARG A 71 14.73 -13.05 12.42
N LYS A 72 14.50 -14.36 12.33
CA LYS A 72 14.12 -15.18 13.49
C LYS A 72 15.17 -15.08 14.60
N ASP A 73 16.45 -15.22 14.26
CA ASP A 73 17.56 -15.14 15.21
C ASP A 73 17.63 -13.76 15.87
N PHE A 74 17.48 -12.67 15.10
CA PHE A 74 17.41 -11.31 15.62
C PHE A 74 16.21 -11.10 16.56
N LEU A 75 15.01 -11.52 16.14
CA LEU A 75 13.79 -11.37 16.94
C LEU A 75 13.83 -12.23 18.22
N ASN A 76 14.55 -13.35 18.21
CA ASN A 76 14.78 -14.19 19.39
C ASN A 76 15.67 -13.54 20.45
N LEU A 77 16.36 -12.44 20.13
CA LEU A 77 17.05 -11.63 21.15
C LEU A 77 16.04 -10.97 22.10
N CYS A 78 14.81 -10.72 21.66
CA CYS A 78 13.77 -10.18 22.52
C CYS A 78 13.13 -11.30 23.37
N PRO A 79 13.21 -11.24 24.71
CA PRO A 79 12.57 -12.23 25.56
C PRO A 79 11.05 -12.07 25.50
N VAL A 80 10.36 -13.12 25.04
CA VAL A 80 8.90 -13.21 25.01
C VAL A 80 8.42 -14.40 25.83
N ASP A 81 7.17 -14.37 26.25
CA ASP A 81 6.55 -15.52 26.92
C ASP A 81 6.35 -16.66 25.92
N ASN A 82 6.98 -17.81 26.16
CA ASN A 82 6.87 -18.98 25.29
C ASN A 82 5.52 -19.71 25.43
N SER A 83 4.69 -19.36 26.42
CA SER A 83 3.34 -19.89 26.54
C SER A 83 2.32 -19.18 25.64
N ASP A 84 2.66 -18.00 25.12
CA ASP A 84 1.80 -17.24 24.23
C ASP A 84 2.03 -17.65 22.76
N THR A 85 1.16 -18.53 22.28
CA THR A 85 1.25 -19.07 20.92
C THR A 85 1.04 -18.00 19.84
N GLU A 86 0.20 -16.99 20.09
CA GLU A 86 -0.05 -15.92 19.11
C GLU A 86 1.15 -14.95 19.03
N MET A 87 1.83 -14.68 20.15
CA MET A 87 3.07 -13.89 20.15
C MET A 87 4.19 -14.64 19.43
N LEU A 88 4.30 -15.95 19.65
CA LEU A 88 5.27 -16.79 18.93
C LEU A 88 5.00 -16.82 17.42
N LYS A 89 3.73 -16.91 17.00
CA LYS A 89 3.33 -16.82 15.60
C LYS A 89 3.63 -15.44 15.01
N TYR A 90 3.28 -14.36 15.73
CA TYR A 90 3.61 -13.00 15.32
C TYR A 90 5.11 -12.82 15.09
N LYS A 91 5.94 -13.26 16.05
CA LYS A 91 7.40 -13.18 15.96
C LYS A 91 7.98 -14.06 14.84
N ASN A 92 7.65 -15.35 14.82
CA ASN A 92 8.35 -16.34 14.01
C ASN A 92 7.76 -16.52 12.61
N ASP A 93 6.45 -16.36 12.46
CA ASP A 93 5.74 -16.69 11.22
C ASP A 93 5.30 -15.44 10.47
N ILE A 94 5.09 -14.32 11.16
CA ILE A 94 4.67 -13.05 10.54
C ILE A 94 5.87 -12.14 10.32
N LEU A 95 6.50 -11.67 11.41
CA LEU A 95 7.58 -10.69 11.31
C LEU A 95 8.72 -11.22 10.44
N ALA A 96 9.24 -12.41 10.71
CA ALA A 96 10.36 -12.98 9.96
C ALA A 96 10.16 -13.04 8.41
N HIS A 97 8.90 -13.04 7.95
CA HIS A 97 8.52 -13.17 6.54
C HIS A 97 8.12 -11.85 5.85
N LEU A 98 8.22 -10.70 6.51
CA LEU A 98 7.88 -9.41 5.91
C LEU A 98 8.79 -9.09 4.69
N ASP A 99 8.20 -8.85 3.53
CA ASP A 99 8.90 -8.43 2.31
C ASP A 99 9.24 -6.92 2.25
N GLY A 100 8.71 -6.13 3.18
CA GLY A 100 8.92 -4.69 3.28
C GLY A 100 8.08 -4.07 4.39
N GLU A 101 8.00 -2.75 4.40
CA GLU A 101 7.05 -2.06 5.28
C GLU A 101 5.62 -2.20 4.76
N CYS A 102 4.67 -2.26 5.68
CA CYS A 102 3.26 -2.11 5.34
C CYS A 102 2.83 -0.66 5.60
N SER A 103 2.81 0.16 4.55
CA SER A 103 2.37 1.55 4.63
C SER A 103 1.56 1.93 3.39
N LEU A 104 0.75 2.99 3.49
CA LEU A 104 0.03 3.55 2.33
C LEU A 104 1.00 4.00 1.23
N GLU A 105 2.18 4.49 1.61
CA GLU A 105 3.21 4.90 0.67
C GLU A 105 3.71 3.69 -0.14
N GLU A 106 4.09 2.60 0.53
CA GLU A 106 4.59 1.40 -0.14
C GLU A 106 3.51 0.70 -0.97
N LEU A 107 2.26 0.67 -0.49
CA LEU A 107 1.13 0.14 -1.25
C LEU A 107 0.87 0.95 -2.53
N ASN A 108 0.94 2.28 -2.46
CA ASN A 108 0.69 3.16 -3.62
C ASN A 108 1.87 3.30 -4.59
N LYS A 109 3.07 2.82 -4.22
CA LYS A 109 4.23 2.76 -5.14
C LYS A 109 4.24 1.51 -6.02
N ARG A 110 3.43 0.49 -5.70
CA ARG A 110 3.42 -0.80 -6.42
C ARG A 110 2.68 -0.68 -7.74
N VAL A 111 3.35 -0.17 -8.77
CA VAL A 111 2.81 -0.09 -10.13
C VAL A 111 2.94 -1.43 -10.83
N GLU A 112 1.84 -1.94 -11.38
CA GLU A 112 1.82 -3.08 -12.30
C GLU A 112 1.88 -2.60 -13.75
N LYS A 113 2.65 -3.30 -14.59
CA LYS A 113 2.73 -3.08 -16.04
C LYS A 113 2.19 -4.31 -16.77
N LYS A 114 1.37 -4.10 -17.80
CA LYS A 114 0.82 -5.19 -18.64
C LYS A 114 0.83 -4.79 -20.12
N LEU A 115 1.22 -5.71 -21.00
CA LEU A 115 1.02 -5.56 -22.45
C LEU A 115 -0.48 -5.60 -22.74
N LEU A 116 -1.03 -4.53 -23.30
CA LEU A 116 -2.45 -4.44 -23.65
C LEU A 116 -2.71 -4.98 -25.04
N TRP A 117 -1.90 -4.54 -26.01
CA TRP A 117 -2.02 -4.92 -27.40
C TRP A 117 -0.71 -4.61 -28.15
N VAL A 118 -0.59 -5.13 -29.38
CA VAL A 118 0.54 -4.91 -30.29
C VAL A 118 0.00 -4.31 -31.58
N GLU A 119 0.59 -3.20 -32.00
CA GLU A 119 0.30 -2.55 -33.27
C GLU A 119 1.29 -3.02 -34.32
N ARG A 120 0.84 -3.40 -35.50
CA ARG A 120 1.73 -3.63 -36.63
C ARG A 120 1.68 -2.44 -37.56
N VAL A 121 2.79 -1.69 -37.61
CA VAL A 121 2.94 -0.51 -38.48
C VAL A 121 3.86 -0.89 -39.63
N CYS A 122 3.40 -0.73 -40.87
CA CYS A 122 4.21 -1.02 -42.04
C CYS A 122 4.47 0.26 -42.84
N ASP A 123 5.73 0.49 -43.20
CA ASP A 123 6.19 1.61 -44.01
C ASP A 123 7.21 1.13 -45.05
N ASP A 124 7.01 1.48 -46.32
CA ASP A 124 7.84 1.09 -47.47
C ASP A 124 8.29 -0.39 -47.50
N GLY A 125 7.40 -1.30 -47.11
CA GLY A 125 7.64 -2.75 -47.11
C GLY A 125 8.36 -3.30 -45.88
N SER A 126 8.82 -2.44 -44.97
CA SER A 126 9.19 -2.81 -43.61
C SER A 126 7.96 -2.83 -42.72
N CYS A 127 7.87 -3.77 -41.78
CA CYS A 127 6.82 -3.78 -40.76
C CYS A 127 7.46 -3.88 -39.38
N GLU A 128 7.05 -3.00 -38.48
CA GLU A 128 7.46 -2.99 -37.08
C GLU A 128 6.25 -3.30 -36.18
N GLU A 129 6.51 -4.02 -35.09
CA GLU A 129 5.53 -4.29 -34.05
C GLU A 129 5.77 -3.32 -32.88
N ILE A 130 4.79 -2.47 -32.61
CA ILE A 130 4.81 -1.50 -31.52
C ILE A 130 3.98 -2.06 -30.37
N GLU A 131 4.63 -2.30 -29.24
CA GLU A 131 3.98 -2.80 -28.03
C GLU A 131 3.32 -1.66 -27.24
N HIS A 132 2.03 -1.81 -26.97
CA HIS A 132 1.27 -0.85 -26.19
C HIS A 132 1.01 -1.37 -24.77
N TYR A 133 1.52 -0.65 -23.79
CA TYR A 133 1.48 -1.05 -22.39
C TYR A 133 0.45 -0.26 -21.59
N GLY A 134 -0.05 -0.89 -20.54
CA GLY A 134 -0.92 -0.29 -19.54
C GLY A 134 -0.32 -0.41 -18.15
N TYR A 135 -0.76 0.50 -17.28
CA TYR A 135 -0.29 0.64 -15.89
C TYR A 135 -1.46 0.80 -14.93
N ARG A 136 -1.30 0.29 -13.72
CA ARG A 136 -2.20 0.55 -12.58
C ARG A 136 -1.44 0.41 -11.27
N ILE A 137 -1.99 0.93 -10.18
CA ILE A 137 -1.51 0.54 -8.84
C ILE A 137 -2.00 -0.88 -8.56
N ASN A 138 -1.14 -1.71 -7.96
CA ASN A 138 -1.43 -3.09 -7.64
C ASN A 138 -2.62 -3.16 -6.66
N PRO A 139 -3.74 -3.81 -7.03
CA PRO A 139 -4.94 -3.90 -6.20
C PRO A 139 -4.86 -4.99 -5.12
N GLN A 140 -3.77 -5.74 -5.04
CA GLN A 140 -3.52 -6.75 -4.01
C GLN A 140 -2.67 -6.16 -2.90
N LEU A 141 -2.92 -6.53 -1.64
CA LEU A 141 -2.02 -6.18 -0.53
C LEU A 141 -0.60 -6.74 -0.77
N SER A 142 0.41 -6.10 -0.19
CA SER A 142 1.75 -6.70 -0.13
C SER A 142 1.74 -7.90 0.80
N GLN A 143 2.72 -8.79 0.68
CA GLN A 143 2.83 -9.93 1.58
C GLN A 143 2.94 -9.45 3.04
N SER A 144 3.73 -8.40 3.28
CA SER A 144 3.83 -7.78 4.61
C SER A 144 2.50 -7.31 5.16
N CYS A 145 1.73 -6.55 4.37
CA CYS A 145 0.42 -6.06 4.83
C CYS A 145 -0.57 -7.18 5.07
N TYR A 146 -0.60 -8.19 4.20
CA TYR A 146 -1.44 -9.37 4.36
C TYR A 146 -1.10 -10.14 5.66
N LEU A 147 0.19 -10.38 5.91
CA LEU A 147 0.65 -11.09 7.10
C LEU A 147 0.36 -10.30 8.38
N LEU A 148 0.63 -8.99 8.39
CA LEU A 148 0.36 -8.16 9.56
C LEU A 148 -1.14 -8.12 9.88
N GLN A 149 -2.00 -7.88 8.88
CA GLN A 149 -3.46 -7.92 9.08
C GLN A 149 -3.99 -9.24 9.65
N SER A 150 -3.29 -10.36 9.43
CA SER A 150 -3.67 -11.67 9.95
C SER A 150 -3.35 -11.90 11.43
N SER A 151 -2.66 -10.96 12.08
CA SER A 151 -2.23 -11.07 13.47
C SER A 151 -3.16 -10.32 14.43
N SER A 152 -3.46 -10.94 15.58
CA SER A 152 -4.10 -10.27 16.73
C SER A 152 -3.20 -9.24 17.42
N TYR A 153 -1.89 -9.26 17.14
CA TYR A 153 -0.89 -8.38 17.73
C TYR A 153 -0.72 -7.05 16.99
N THR A 154 -1.51 -6.77 15.96
CA THR A 154 -1.26 -5.62 15.08
C THR A 154 -2.52 -4.86 14.69
N ASP A 155 -2.35 -3.58 14.33
CA ASP A 155 -3.41 -2.64 13.98
C ASP A 155 -3.35 -2.19 12.50
N TYR A 156 -3.19 -3.15 11.58
CA TYR A 156 -3.12 -2.88 10.12
C TYR A 156 -4.45 -3.03 9.39
N GLN A 157 -5.57 -3.15 10.10
CA GLN A 157 -6.89 -3.23 9.49
C GLN A 157 -7.27 -1.89 8.81
N GLY A 158 -8.27 -1.92 7.93
CA GLY A 158 -8.84 -0.71 7.32
C GLY A 158 -8.15 -0.23 6.03
N PHE A 159 -7.19 -0.96 5.47
CA PHE A 159 -6.69 -0.65 4.11
C PHE A 159 -7.74 -0.98 3.04
N GLU A 160 -8.07 0.01 2.22
CA GLU A 160 -9.05 -0.10 1.14
C GLU A 160 -8.46 0.35 -0.19
N TYR A 161 -8.79 -0.36 -1.27
CA TYR A 161 -8.43 -0.01 -2.63
C TYR A 161 -9.59 0.68 -3.35
N ILE A 162 -9.42 1.95 -3.71
CA ILE A 162 -10.49 2.82 -4.24
C ILE A 162 -10.41 3.11 -5.75
N CYS A 163 -9.33 2.70 -6.42
CA CYS A 163 -9.16 2.95 -7.85
C CYS A 163 -9.89 1.92 -8.72
N SER A 164 -9.99 2.22 -10.02
CA SER A 164 -10.31 1.20 -11.02
C SER A 164 -9.27 0.08 -11.01
N LYS A 165 -9.71 -1.16 -11.29
CA LYS A 165 -8.84 -2.31 -11.50
C LYS A 165 -8.40 -2.44 -12.97
N ASN A 166 -8.88 -1.58 -13.87
CA ASN A 166 -8.45 -1.59 -15.27
C ASN A 166 -7.03 -1.02 -15.41
N PHE A 167 -6.32 -1.47 -16.43
CA PHE A 167 -5.03 -0.88 -16.79
C PHE A 167 -5.26 0.40 -17.60
N ILE A 168 -4.50 1.44 -17.28
CA ILE A 168 -4.52 2.73 -17.96
C ILE A 168 -3.35 2.77 -18.94
N GLU A 169 -3.60 3.13 -20.20
CA GLU A 169 -2.56 3.19 -21.23
C GLU A 169 -1.37 4.07 -20.85
N ASP A 170 -0.17 3.69 -21.28
CA ASP A 170 1.11 4.36 -20.99
C ASP A 170 1.06 5.88 -21.18
N ILE A 171 0.49 6.32 -22.30
CA ILE A 171 0.40 7.73 -22.65
C ILE A 171 -0.46 8.50 -21.64
N SER A 172 -1.61 7.93 -21.24
CA SER A 172 -2.50 8.50 -20.23
C SER A 172 -1.86 8.47 -18.85
N TRP A 173 -1.21 7.36 -18.50
CA TRP A 173 -0.52 7.20 -17.21
C TRP A 173 0.62 8.21 -17.00
N LYS A 174 1.43 8.45 -18.04
CA LYS A 174 2.54 9.41 -18.03
C LYS A 174 2.05 10.85 -17.94
N ARG A 175 1.05 11.23 -18.72
CA ARG A 175 0.50 12.61 -18.68
C ARG A 175 -0.36 12.90 -17.45
N GLY A 176 -0.89 11.87 -16.78
CA GLY A 176 -1.64 11.98 -15.53
C GLY A 176 -3.15 12.15 -15.68
N TYR A 177 -3.71 11.98 -16.88
CA TYR A 177 -5.15 12.00 -17.14
C TYR A 177 -5.53 11.14 -18.35
N GLU A 178 -6.76 10.66 -18.37
CA GLU A 178 -7.40 10.09 -19.56
C GLU A 178 -8.23 11.16 -20.27
N LEU A 179 -8.40 11.01 -21.58
CA LEU A 179 -9.28 11.89 -22.35
C LEU A 179 -10.61 11.18 -22.58
N LYS A 180 -11.69 11.82 -22.15
CA LYS A 180 -13.05 11.39 -22.47
C LYS A 180 -13.65 12.34 -23.49
N GLU A 181 -14.03 11.82 -24.65
CA GLU A 181 -14.70 12.59 -25.68
C GLU A 181 -16.02 13.16 -25.14
N ILE A 182 -16.30 14.42 -25.48
CA ILE A 182 -17.49 15.18 -25.06
C ILE A 182 -17.98 16.04 -26.23
N SER A 183 -19.19 16.58 -26.09
CA SER A 183 -19.72 17.55 -27.05
C SER A 183 -18.98 18.90 -26.97
N GLU A 184 -19.05 19.69 -28.05
CA GLU A 184 -18.52 21.05 -28.08
C GLU A 184 -19.17 21.96 -27.03
N GLN A 185 -20.47 21.75 -26.77
CA GLN A 185 -21.21 22.49 -25.76
C GLN A 185 -20.63 22.22 -24.36
N GLU A 186 -20.44 20.96 -24.00
CA GLU A 186 -19.81 20.59 -22.72
C GLU A 186 -18.38 21.12 -22.63
N TYR A 187 -17.62 21.08 -23.72
CA TYR A 187 -16.25 21.58 -23.78
C TYR A 187 -16.18 23.08 -23.47
N ASN A 188 -17.07 23.86 -24.08
CA ASN A 188 -17.10 25.31 -23.91
C ASN A 188 -17.44 25.73 -22.46
N LEU A 189 -18.15 24.87 -21.72
CA LEU A 189 -18.48 25.06 -20.30
C LEU A 189 -17.34 24.67 -19.34
N LEU A 190 -16.34 23.92 -19.80
CA LEU A 190 -15.22 23.50 -18.96
C LEU A 190 -14.12 24.57 -18.86
N PRO A 191 -13.47 24.72 -17.70
CA PRO A 191 -12.22 25.46 -17.57
C PRO A 191 -11.11 24.93 -18.48
N ASP A 192 -10.20 25.81 -18.91
CA ASP A 192 -9.10 25.47 -19.84
C ASP A 192 -8.20 24.34 -19.31
N ASN A 193 -7.95 24.29 -18.01
CA ASN A 193 -7.12 23.25 -17.41
C ASN A 193 -7.80 21.86 -17.40
N LEU A 194 -9.10 21.76 -17.66
CA LEU A 194 -9.88 20.52 -17.66
C LEU A 194 -10.25 20.02 -19.06
N ARG A 195 -9.85 20.73 -20.12
CA ARG A 195 -10.31 20.45 -21.49
C ARG A 195 -9.17 20.45 -22.52
N GLU A 196 -9.32 19.63 -23.55
CA GLU A 196 -8.43 19.60 -24.73
C GLU A 196 -9.24 19.38 -26.00
N LYS A 197 -8.70 19.81 -27.13
CA LYS A 197 -9.30 19.53 -28.43
C LYS A 197 -8.23 19.25 -29.46
N TYR A 198 -8.53 18.33 -30.36
CA TYR A 198 -7.63 17.91 -31.42
C TYR A 198 -8.32 18.01 -32.77
N ARG A 199 -7.52 18.18 -33.82
CA ARG A 199 -8.00 18.08 -35.20
C ARG A 199 -7.90 16.63 -35.64
N GLU A 200 -9.05 16.04 -35.92
CA GLU A 200 -9.12 14.65 -36.36
C GLU A 200 -9.82 14.54 -37.71
N ARG A 201 -9.44 13.52 -38.48
CA ARG A 201 -10.02 13.26 -39.79
C ARG A 201 -11.26 12.39 -39.63
N VAL A 202 -12.43 12.99 -39.82
CA VAL A 202 -13.72 12.29 -39.79
C VAL A 202 -14.21 12.16 -41.24
N GLY A 203 -13.90 11.02 -41.86
CA GLY A 203 -14.10 10.79 -43.29
C GLY A 203 -13.17 11.66 -44.15
N PHE A 204 -13.73 12.48 -45.03
CA PHE A 204 -12.96 13.38 -45.91
C PHE A 204 -12.74 14.78 -45.34
N LYS A 205 -13.33 15.09 -44.17
CA LYS A 205 -13.21 16.41 -43.55
C LYS A 205 -12.45 16.30 -42.25
N TRP A 206 -11.53 17.22 -42.04
CA TRP A 206 -11.02 17.46 -40.71
C TRP A 206 -12.14 18.08 -39.87
N LYS A 207 -12.28 17.66 -38.61
CA LYS A 207 -13.16 18.27 -37.61
C LYS A 207 -12.39 18.48 -36.30
N TRP A 208 -12.92 19.34 -35.44
CA TRP A 208 -12.44 19.43 -34.06
C TRP A 208 -13.16 18.36 -33.25
N VAL A 209 -12.40 17.59 -32.46
CA VAL A 209 -12.91 16.65 -31.47
C VAL A 209 -12.53 17.19 -30.10
N PHE A 210 -13.46 17.12 -29.15
CA PHE A 210 -13.36 17.80 -27.87
C PHE A 210 -13.32 16.78 -26.74
N TYR A 211 -12.46 17.03 -25.77
CA TYR A 211 -12.20 16.11 -24.68
C TYR A 211 -12.23 16.80 -23.32
N LYS A 212 -12.76 16.07 -22.34
CA LYS A 212 -12.58 16.33 -20.92
C LYS A 212 -11.40 15.54 -20.38
N LYS A 213 -10.53 16.18 -19.61
CA LYS A 213 -9.49 15.50 -18.84
C LYS A 213 -10.09 14.81 -17.62
N ILE A 214 -9.84 13.51 -17.48
CA ILE A 214 -10.15 12.73 -16.29
C ILE A 214 -8.82 12.43 -15.60
N PHE A 215 -8.51 13.18 -14.54
CA PHE A 215 -7.25 13.00 -13.83
C PHE A 215 -7.15 11.63 -13.16
N ILE A 216 -6.00 11.00 -13.32
CA ILE A 216 -5.73 9.67 -12.79
C ILE A 216 -5.33 9.81 -11.32
N ASN A 217 -6.11 9.21 -10.44
CA ASN A 217 -5.70 9.04 -9.05
C ASN A 217 -4.64 7.94 -8.96
N LYS A 218 -3.44 8.27 -8.48
CA LYS A 218 -2.36 7.30 -8.20
C LYS A 218 -2.26 6.92 -6.72
N LYS A 219 -3.10 7.50 -5.86
CA LYS A 219 -3.29 7.11 -4.45
C LYS A 219 -4.51 6.20 -4.36
N CYS A 220 -4.30 4.93 -4.69
CA CYS A 220 -5.34 3.93 -4.80
C CYS A 220 -5.61 3.17 -3.51
N TRP A 221 -4.62 3.06 -2.62
CA TRP A 221 -4.78 2.55 -1.28
C TRP A 221 -4.97 3.69 -0.30
N ILE A 222 -6.02 3.59 0.52
CA ILE A 222 -6.32 4.47 1.65
C ILE A 222 -6.47 3.64 2.92
N LYS A 223 -6.43 4.28 4.09
CA LYS A 223 -6.79 3.67 5.37
C LYS A 223 -8.02 4.40 5.88
N ASN A 224 -9.09 3.65 6.17
CA ASN A 224 -10.25 4.19 6.86
C ASN A 224 -9.97 4.18 8.37
N ASP A 225 -10.36 5.25 9.06
CA ASP A 225 -10.32 5.36 10.52
C ASP A 225 -11.45 4.56 11.18
#